data_AF-N8SD33-F1
#
_entry.id   AF-N8SD33-F1
#
_cell.length_a   1.000
_cell.length_b   1.000
_cell.length_c   1.000
_cell.angle_alpha   90.00
_cell.angle_beta   90.00
_cell.angle_gamma   90.00
#
_symmetry.space_group_name_H-M   'P 1'
#
loop_
_entity.id
_entity.type
_entity.pdbx_description
1 polymer ?
#
loop_
_entity_poly.entity_id
_entity_poly.type
_entity_poly.pdbx_seq_one_letter_code
_entity_poly.pdbx_strand_id
1 'polypeptide(L)'
;MFEFALITQPYIAADIVFNDNSDFATKSGLSELKTGLKTRYEINKRIRPFVDVAYQYEKGQKLTTFQEATNSEKGWLYGAGIELVF
;
A
#
# COMPACT_ATOMS: atom_id res chain seq x y z
N MET A 1 30.09 17.77 -5.69
CA MET A 1 29.45 16.93 -6.72
C MET A 1 28.35 16.17 -5.99
N PHE A 2 27.08 16.43 -6.27
CA PHE A 2 25.97 15.69 -5.66
C PHE A 2 25.77 14.41 -6.47
N GLU A 3 25.87 13.26 -5.81
CA GLU A 3 25.65 11.95 -6.44
C GLU A 3 24.15 11.66 -6.41
N PHE A 4 23.52 11.81 -7.57
CA PHE A 4 22.10 11.55 -7.72
C PHE A 4 21.86 10.05 -7.90
N ALA A 5 21.40 9.39 -6.84
CA ALA A 5 21.05 7.97 -6.90
C ALA A 5 19.54 7.79 -7.06
N LEU A 6 19.13 7.09 -8.13
CA LEU A 6 17.76 6.62 -8.33
C LEU A 6 17.68 5.16 -7.92
N ILE A 7 16.78 4.84 -6.98
CA ILE A 7 16.61 3.48 -6.47
C ILE A 7 15.17 3.05 -6.73
N THR A 8 15.04 1.92 -7.42
CA THR A 8 13.75 1.28 -7.69
C THR A 8 13.63 0.03 -6.83
N GLN A 9 12.59 -0.03 -6.00
CA GLN A 9 12.37 -1.07 -5.02
C GLN A 9 11.00 -1.73 -5.28
N PRO A 10 10.97 -2.94 -5.89
CA PRO A 10 9.75 -3.72 -5.94
C PRO A 10 9.42 -4.26 -4.53
N TYR A 11 8.13 -4.38 -4.21
CA TYR A 11 7.68 -4.95 -2.96
C TYR A 11 6.37 -5.73 -3.11
N ILE A 12 6.13 -6.63 -2.16
CA ILE A 12 4.86 -7.32 -1.97
C ILE A 12 4.50 -7.16 -0.49
N ALA A 13 3.26 -6.79 -0.20
CA ALA A 13 2.71 -6.64 1.13
C ALA A 13 1.39 -7.39 1.24
N ALA A 14 1.12 -8.00 2.39
CA ALA A 14 -0.09 -8.75 2.65
C ALA A 14 -0.60 -8.43 4.05
N ASP A 15 -1.87 -8.06 4.15
CA ASP A 15 -2.52 -7.76 5.43
C ASP A 15 -3.40 -8.94 5.84
N ILE A 16 -3.21 -9.44 7.07
CA ILE A 16 -3.92 -10.59 7.63
C ILE A 16 -4.62 -10.15 8.90
N VAL A 17 -5.93 -10.33 8.95
CA VAL A 17 -6.75 -10.03 10.13
C VAL A 17 -6.92 -11.30 10.96
N PHE A 18 -6.50 -11.25 12.22
CA PHE A 18 -6.77 -12.29 13.22
C PHE A 18 -7.92 -11.80 14.10
N ASN A 19 -8.97 -12.61 14.20
CA ASN A 19 -10.24 -12.26 14.83
C ASN A 19 -10.12 -11.88 16.32
N ASP A 20 -10.79 -10.81 16.75
CA ASP A 20 -11.06 -10.48 18.15
C ASP A 20 -12.55 -10.69 18.45
N ASN A 21 -12.83 -11.30 19.60
CA ASN A 21 -14.01 -12.10 19.91
C ASN A 21 -15.28 -11.25 20.22
N SER A 22 -15.73 -10.43 19.26
CA SER A 22 -16.93 -9.58 19.38
C SER A 22 -17.98 -9.94 18.33
N ASP A 23 -19.27 -9.87 18.70
CA ASP A 23 -20.45 -10.31 17.92
C ASP A 23 -20.61 -9.71 16.50
N PHE A 24 -19.68 -8.87 16.04
CA PHE A 24 -19.64 -8.25 14.70
C PHE A 24 -18.32 -8.53 13.95
N ALA A 25 -17.63 -9.62 14.26
CA ALA A 25 -16.29 -9.84 13.76
C ALA A 25 -16.22 -10.24 12.28
N THR A 26 -15.50 -9.42 11.52
CA THR A 26 -15.01 -9.72 10.17
C THR A 26 -14.15 -10.98 10.21
N LYS A 27 -14.44 -11.94 9.33
CA LYS A 27 -13.80 -13.27 9.30
C LYS A 27 -12.27 -13.16 9.29
N SER A 28 -11.61 -13.92 10.17
CA SER A 28 -10.15 -14.07 10.21
C SER A 28 -9.58 -14.59 8.88
N GLY A 29 -8.50 -13.98 8.38
CA GLY A 29 -7.81 -14.42 7.15
C GLY A 29 -7.03 -13.31 6.44
N LEU A 30 -6.42 -13.66 5.30
CA LEU A 30 -5.80 -12.70 4.38
C LEU A 30 -6.87 -11.76 3.82
N SER A 31 -6.81 -10.48 4.20
CA SER A 31 -7.77 -9.47 3.79
C SER A 31 -7.33 -8.75 2.51
N GLU A 32 -6.03 -8.50 2.37
CA GLU A 32 -5.48 -7.68 1.28
C GLU A 32 -4.10 -8.17 0.83
N LEU A 33 -3.85 -8.10 -0.48
CA LEU A 33 -2.54 -8.35 -1.09
C LEU A 33 -2.19 -7.18 -2.00
N LYS A 34 -1.02 -6.58 -1.79
CA LYS A 34 -0.48 -5.47 -2.57
C LYS A 34 0.85 -5.89 -3.19
N THR A 35 1.03 -5.59 -4.47
CA THR A 35 2.32 -5.69 -5.16
C THR A 35 2.64 -4.35 -5.77
N GLY A 36 3.84 -3.83 -5.57
CA GLY A 36 4.15 -2.46 -5.96
C GLY A 36 5.60 -2.23 -6.32
N LEU A 37 5.83 -1.06 -6.90
CA LEU A 37 7.11 -0.58 -7.34
C LEU A 37 7.30 0.85 -6.83
N LYS A 38 8.15 0.98 -5.81
CA LYS A 38 8.51 2.27 -5.25
C LYS A 38 9.81 2.75 -5.87
N THR A 39 9.78 3.90 -6.51
CA THR A 39 10.96 4.57 -7.05
C THR A 39 11.27 5.77 -6.18
N ARG A 40 12.47 5.81 -5.59
CA ARG A 40 12.93 6.91 -4.76
C ARG A 40 14.19 7.55 -5.34
N TYR A 41 14.30 8.84 -5.15
CA TYR A 41 15.47 9.60 -5.54
C TYR A 41 16.20 10.09 -4.28
N GLU A 42 17.50 9.88 -4.23
CA GLU A 42 18.33 10.37 -3.14
C GLU A 42 18.98 11.69 -3.57
N ILE A 43 18.31 12.80 -3.26
CA ILE A 43 18.87 14.15 -3.46
C ILE A 43 20.05 14.34 -2.49
N ASN A 44 19.82 13.99 -1.23
CA ASN A 44 20.77 13.98 -0.13
C ASN A 44 20.36 12.88 0.85
N LYS A 45 21.27 12.40 1.71
CA LYS A 45 20.95 11.38 2.74
C LYS A 45 19.80 11.77 3.68
N ARG A 46 19.44 13.06 3.72
CA ARG A 46 18.39 13.65 4.55
C ARG A 46 17.00 13.72 3.89
N ILE A 47 16.93 13.87 2.56
CA ILE A 47 15.67 14.13 1.84
C ILE A 47 15.58 13.12 0.69
N ARG A 48 14.59 12.23 0.77
CA ARG A 48 14.36 11.17 -0.22
C ARG A 48 12.92 11.26 -0.76
N PRO A 49 12.66 12.06 -1.80
CA PRO A 49 11.39 12.00 -2.51
C PRO A 49 11.20 10.62 -3.16
N PHE A 50 9.95 10.17 -3.22
CA PHE A 50 9.59 8.93 -3.87
C PHE A 50 8.23 9.03 -4.57
N VAL A 51 8.08 8.17 -5.56
CA VAL A 51 6.81 7.84 -6.20
C VAL A 51 6.58 6.33 -6.05
N ASP A 52 5.33 5.93 -5.95
CA ASP A 52 4.94 4.54 -5.80
C ASP A 52 3.77 4.22 -6.72
N VAL A 53 3.84 3.05 -7.32
CA VAL A 53 2.77 2.47 -8.12
C VAL A 53 2.56 1.05 -7.63
N ALA A 54 1.35 0.76 -7.16
CA ALA A 54 1.00 -0.56 -6.68
C ALA A 54 -0.28 -1.08 -7.31
N TYR A 55 -0.41 -2.39 -7.36
CA TYR A 55 -1.63 -3.08 -7.68
C TYR A 55 -2.11 -3.78 -6.42
N GLN A 56 -3.32 -3.43 -5.98
CA GLN A 56 -3.97 -3.96 -4.80
C GLN A 56 -5.05 -4.96 -5.20
N TYR A 57 -5.10 -6.06 -4.47
CA TYR A 57 -6.14 -7.07 -4.50
C TYR A 57 -6.75 -7.19 -3.11
N GLU A 58 -8.03 -6.82 -2.95
CA GLU A 58 -8.78 -7.04 -1.71
C GLU A 58 -9.61 -8.33 -1.84
N LYS A 59 -9.46 -9.24 -0.87
CA LYS A 59 -10.30 -10.46 -0.77
C LYS A 59 -11.34 -10.26 0.33
N GLY A 60 -12.30 -9.36 0.12
CA GLY A 60 -13.33 -9.04 1.11
C GLY A 60 -14.73 -8.96 0.51
N GLN A 61 -15.59 -9.91 0.86
CA GLN A 61 -17.04 -9.76 0.69
C GLN A 61 -17.52 -8.61 1.60
N LYS A 62 -17.53 -7.38 1.08
CA LYS A 62 -18.07 -6.21 1.78
C LYS A 62 -19.61 -6.27 1.72
N LEU A 63 -20.23 -7.08 2.59
CA LEU A 63 -21.65 -6.97 2.92
C LEU A 63 -21.84 -5.74 3.84
N THR A 64 -21.72 -4.54 3.29
CA THR A 64 -22.31 -3.34 3.89
C THR A 64 -23.02 -2.57 2.78
N THR A 65 -24.35 -2.51 2.90
CA THR A 65 -25.31 -1.89 1.96
C THR A 65 -25.17 -0.35 1.85
N PHE A 66 -23.98 0.20 2.11
CA PHE A 66 -23.71 1.64 2.08
C PHE A 66 -22.40 2.03 1.37
N GLN A 67 -21.62 1.06 0.88
CA GLN A 67 -20.36 1.30 0.16
C GLN A 67 -20.46 1.00 -1.34
N GLU A 68 -21.61 1.30 -1.96
CA GLU A 68 -21.79 1.28 -3.42
C GLU A 68 -21.15 2.47 -4.15
N ALA A 69 -20.20 3.19 -3.53
CA ALA A 69 -19.43 4.24 -4.18
C ALA A 69 -17.97 3.81 -4.34
N THR A 70 -17.64 3.31 -5.54
CA THR A 70 -16.29 2.96 -6.04
C THR A 70 -15.93 1.47 -5.91
N ASN A 71 -16.65 0.65 -6.66
CA ASN A 71 -16.45 -0.78 -6.78
C ASN A 71 -15.25 -1.10 -7.69
N SER A 72 -14.13 -1.51 -7.11
CA SER A 72 -13.18 -2.38 -7.79
C SER A 72 -12.40 -3.18 -6.74
N GLU A 73 -12.75 -4.47 -6.59
CA GLU A 73 -12.08 -5.44 -5.70
C GLU A 73 -10.56 -5.59 -5.98
N LYS A 74 -10.12 -5.04 -7.12
CA LYS A 74 -8.73 -4.87 -7.51
C LYS A 74 -8.53 -3.48 -8.09
N GLY A 75 -7.42 -2.82 -7.75
CA GLY A 75 -7.17 -1.45 -8.18
C GLY A 75 -5.69 -1.11 -8.29
N TRP A 76 -5.38 -0.16 -9.17
CA TRP A 76 -4.08 0.50 -9.19
C TRP A 76 -4.07 1.60 -8.13
N LEU A 77 -3.00 1.63 -7.34
CA LEU A 77 -2.70 2.69 -6.39
C LEU A 77 -1.52 3.49 -6.92
N TYR A 78 -1.60 4.80 -6.76
CA TYR A 78 -0.54 5.74 -7.11
C TYR A 78 -0.27 6.62 -5.90
N GLY A 79 0.99 6.79 -5.54
CA GLY A 79 1.41 7.60 -4.40
C GLY A 79 2.67 8.38 -4.71
N ALA A 80 2.84 9.50 -4.02
CA ALA A 80 4.08 10.25 -4.02
C ALA A 80 4.29 10.84 -2.62
N GLY A 81 5.55 10.98 -2.22
CA GLY A 81 5.90 11.49 -0.89
C GLY A 81 7.37 11.84 -0.76
N ILE A 82 7.74 12.32 0.41
CA ILE A 82 9.11 12.66 0.76
C ILE A 82 9.43 12.06 2.12
N GLU A 83 10.49 11.27 2.20
CA GLU A 83 11.04 10.80 3.47
C GLU A 83 12.11 11.79 3.97
N LEU A 84 11.98 12.21 5.22
CA LEU A 84 12.98 13.02 5.91
C LEU A 84 13.71 12.14 6.94
N VAL A 85 15.03 12.09 6.84
CA VAL A 85 15.90 11.36 7.78
C VAL A 85 16.57 12.40 8.69
N PHE A 86 16.51 12.22 10.01
CA PHE A 86 17.07 13.17 10.99
C PHE A 86 18.19 12.52 11.80
#